data_AF-A0A3P7SZ38-F1
#
_entry.id   AF-A0A3P7SZ38-F1
#
_cell.length_a   1.000
_cell.length_b   1.000
_cell.length_c   1.000
_cell.angle_alpha   90.00
_cell.angle_beta   90.00
_cell.angle_gamma   90.00
#
_symmetry.space_group_name_H-M   'P 1'
#
loop_
_entity.id
_entity.type
_entity.pdbx_description
1 polymer ?
#
loop_
_entity_poly.entity_id
_entity_poly.type
_entity_poly.pdbx_seq_one_letter_code
_entity_poly.pdbx_strand_id
1 'polypeptide(L)'
;MSVFYCFSGESLIDARRFFIKNRFRVFCGNKAKVPKHDSRGIEDTAKKLFGTGHMGSFSKDKPKVMVTVSDTRRSPANLVLFRSFSPQIPKSLRKQLDYLDPEKILIWKAARCTSAAPYYFDSYNGLSDGGLVANNPTQALIADFLQTT
;
A
#
# COMPACT_ATOMS: atom_id res chain seq x y z
N MET A 1 2.71 1.36 -5.87
CA MET A 1 2.06 2.21 -6.91
C MET A 1 1.51 1.40 -8.10
N SER A 2 2.33 0.62 -8.82
CA SER A 2 1.93 -0.05 -10.07
C SER A 2 0.79 -1.06 -9.92
N VAL A 3 0.75 -1.80 -8.81
CA VAL A 3 -0.36 -2.73 -8.48
C VAL A 3 -1.69 -1.98 -8.50
N PHE A 4 -1.82 -0.92 -7.73
CA PHE A 4 -3.05 -0.10 -7.67
C PHE A 4 -3.46 0.48 -9.03
N TYR A 5 -2.49 0.82 -9.88
CA TYR A 5 -2.74 1.35 -11.21
C TYR A 5 -3.46 0.31 -12.09
N CYS A 6 -2.97 -0.93 -12.14
CA CYS A 6 -3.63 -2.02 -12.88
C CYS A 6 -5.04 -2.31 -12.34
N PHE A 7 -5.21 -2.32 -11.01
CA PHE A 7 -6.51 -2.57 -10.40
C PHE A 7 -7.53 -1.43 -10.61
N SER A 8 -7.06 -0.23 -10.93
CA SER A 8 -7.91 0.90 -11.34
C SER A 8 -8.51 0.73 -12.74
N GLY A 9 -8.08 -0.27 -13.52
CA GLY A 9 -8.60 -0.58 -14.87
C GLY A 9 -7.62 -0.29 -16.01
N GLU A 10 -6.42 0.13 -15.66
CA GLU A 10 -5.38 0.44 -16.61
C GLU A 10 -4.63 -0.83 -17.05
N SER A 11 -4.13 -0.83 -18.28
CA SER A 11 -3.34 -1.96 -18.79
C SER A 11 -1.96 -2.04 -18.13
N LEU A 12 -1.31 -3.20 -18.22
CA LEU A 12 0.09 -3.36 -17.80
C LEU A 12 1.04 -2.44 -18.59
N ILE A 13 0.72 -2.16 -19.85
CA ILE A 13 1.50 -1.27 -20.70
C ILE A 13 1.41 0.16 -20.17
N ASP A 14 0.22 0.58 -19.74
CA ASP A 14 0.01 1.91 -19.17
C ASP A 14 0.67 2.03 -17.82
N ALA A 15 0.64 0.98 -16.99
CA ALA A 15 1.40 0.94 -15.74
C ALA A 15 2.91 1.14 -15.97
N ARG A 16 3.46 0.48 -17.00
CA ARG A 16 4.87 0.64 -17.39
C ARG A 16 5.16 2.06 -17.88
N ARG A 17 4.34 2.60 -18.79
CA ARG A 17 4.48 3.99 -19.29
C ARG A 17 4.41 4.99 -18.14
N PHE A 18 3.47 4.78 -17.23
CA PHE A 18 3.27 5.59 -16.04
C PHE A 18 4.52 5.59 -15.16
N PHE A 19 5.12 4.42 -14.88
CA PHE A 19 6.36 4.31 -14.12
C PHE A 19 7.48 5.13 -14.78
N ILE A 20 7.72 4.90 -16.08
CA ILE A 20 8.77 5.58 -16.84
C ILE A 20 8.56 7.09 -16.80
N LYS A 21 7.33 7.56 -17.02
CA LYS A 21 6.98 9.00 -17.04
C LYS A 21 7.19 9.67 -15.69
N ASN A 22 6.89 8.98 -14.58
CA ASN A 22 6.93 9.56 -13.24
C ASN A 22 8.23 9.28 -12.46
N ARG A 23 9.16 8.49 -13.01
CA ARG A 23 10.38 8.06 -12.31
C ARG A 23 11.19 9.21 -11.70
N PHE A 24 11.40 10.30 -12.44
CA PHE A 24 12.17 11.44 -11.94
C PHE A 24 11.41 12.24 -10.90
N ARG A 25 10.07 12.26 -10.97
CA ARG A 25 9.25 12.91 -9.95
C ARG A 25 9.29 12.14 -8.64
N VAL A 26 9.34 10.81 -8.71
CA VAL A 26 9.29 9.92 -7.53
C VAL A 26 10.68 9.70 -6.93
N PHE A 27 11.72 9.51 -7.76
CA PHE A 27 13.05 9.10 -7.32
C PHE A 27 14.09 10.24 -7.36
N CYS A 28 13.66 11.49 -7.26
CA CYS A 28 14.55 12.64 -7.14
C CYS A 28 14.01 13.63 -6.09
N GLY A 29 14.73 14.73 -5.88
CA GLY A 29 14.20 15.90 -5.16
C GLY A 29 14.64 16.04 -3.71
N ASN A 30 15.37 15.09 -3.12
CA ASN A 30 15.96 15.28 -1.80
C ASN A 30 17.42 15.75 -1.89
N LYS A 31 17.76 16.78 -1.10
CA LYS A 31 19.14 17.28 -0.93
C LYS A 31 19.87 16.60 0.24
N ALA A 32 19.13 15.96 1.15
CA ALA A 32 19.69 15.20 2.25
C ALA A 32 20.29 13.86 1.77
N LYS A 33 21.24 13.31 2.53
CA LYS A 33 21.78 11.97 2.27
C LYS A 33 20.73 10.87 2.46
N VAL A 34 19.86 11.04 3.47
CA VAL A 34 18.78 10.10 3.83
C VAL A 34 17.55 10.90 4.31
N PRO A 35 16.33 10.55 3.85
CA PRO A 35 16.04 9.57 2.81
C PRO A 35 16.56 10.02 1.43
N LYS A 36 16.91 9.08 0.56
CA LYS A 36 17.49 9.38 -0.77
C LYS A 36 16.55 10.18 -1.67
N HIS A 37 15.23 10.06 -1.48
CA HIS A 37 14.21 10.66 -2.34
C HIS A 37 13.20 11.44 -1.51
N ASP A 38 12.58 12.44 -2.16
CA ASP A 38 11.54 13.23 -1.54
C ASP A 38 10.21 12.48 -1.60
N SER A 39 9.70 12.15 -0.43
CA SER A 39 8.41 11.51 -0.17
C SER A 39 7.21 12.20 -0.85
N ARG A 40 7.29 13.52 -1.10
CA ARG A 40 6.24 14.27 -1.81
C ARG A 40 6.04 13.79 -3.24
N GLY A 41 7.13 13.38 -3.91
CA GLY A 41 7.09 12.91 -5.28
C GLY A 41 6.15 11.72 -5.48
N ILE A 42 6.26 10.71 -4.61
CA ILE A 42 5.35 9.55 -4.63
C ILE A 42 3.95 9.92 -4.15
N GLU A 43 3.83 10.73 -3.10
CA GLU A 43 2.55 11.12 -2.52
C GLU A 43 1.68 11.91 -3.51
N ASP A 44 2.21 12.95 -4.13
CA ASP A 44 1.50 13.77 -5.11
C ASP A 44 1.13 12.96 -6.36
N THR A 45 1.92 11.94 -6.68
CA THR A 45 1.62 11.03 -7.80
C THR A 45 0.49 10.09 -7.45
N ALA A 46 0.51 9.52 -6.25
CA ALA A 46 -0.58 8.69 -5.77
C ALA A 46 -1.88 9.49 -5.63
N LYS A 47 -1.84 10.70 -5.06
CA LYS A 47 -3.00 11.60 -4.92
C LYS A 47 -3.60 11.98 -6.27
N LYS A 48 -2.77 12.36 -7.24
CA LYS A 48 -3.23 12.72 -8.59
C LYS A 48 -3.92 11.54 -9.30
N LEU A 49 -3.43 10.33 -9.08
CA LEU A 49 -4.00 9.13 -9.69
C LEU A 49 -5.29 8.66 -9.03
N PHE A 50 -5.27 8.53 -7.71
CA PHE A 50 -6.33 7.82 -6.98
C PHE A 50 -7.31 8.76 -6.28
N GLY A 51 -7.01 10.06 -6.20
CA GLY A 51 -7.88 11.08 -5.62
C GLY A 51 -8.36 10.70 -4.22
N THR A 52 -9.67 10.69 -4.05
CA THR A 52 -10.37 10.31 -2.81
C THR A 52 -10.91 8.88 -2.83
N GLY A 53 -10.45 8.04 -3.76
CA GLY A 53 -10.84 6.63 -3.84
C GLY A 53 -10.36 5.83 -2.64
N HIS A 54 -11.17 4.87 -2.21
CA HIS A 54 -10.91 4.01 -1.04
C HIS A 54 -10.58 2.59 -1.50
N MET A 55 -9.89 1.82 -0.68
CA MET A 55 -9.55 0.44 -1.01
C MET A 55 -10.80 -0.41 -1.27
N GLY A 56 -11.89 -0.15 -0.55
CA GLY A 56 -13.19 -0.80 -0.75
C GLY A 56 -13.88 -0.44 -2.06
N SER A 57 -13.50 0.67 -2.72
CA SER A 57 -14.13 1.13 -3.96
C SER A 57 -13.63 0.42 -5.22
N PHE A 58 -12.71 -0.56 -5.12
CA PHE A 58 -12.33 -1.38 -6.27
C PHE A 58 -13.52 -2.22 -6.76
N SER A 59 -13.64 -2.36 -8.08
CA SER A 59 -14.76 -3.12 -8.69
C SER A 59 -14.82 -4.55 -8.16
N LYS A 60 -16.04 -5.03 -7.90
CA LYS A 60 -16.29 -6.40 -7.45
C LYS A 60 -15.97 -7.44 -8.53
N ASP A 61 -15.98 -7.05 -9.80
CA ASP A 61 -15.68 -7.91 -10.94
C ASP A 61 -14.17 -8.09 -11.18
N LYS A 62 -13.33 -7.42 -10.38
CA LYS A 62 -11.88 -7.54 -10.43
C LYS A 62 -11.34 -8.36 -9.26
N PRO A 63 -10.13 -8.94 -9.40
CA PRO A 63 -9.50 -9.64 -8.30
C PRO A 63 -9.32 -8.71 -7.10
N LYS A 64 -9.44 -9.29 -5.90
CA LYS A 64 -9.21 -8.57 -4.65
C LYS A 64 -7.73 -8.20 -4.50
N VAL A 65 -7.48 -7.05 -3.90
CA VAL A 65 -6.14 -6.50 -3.71
C VAL A 65 -5.78 -6.55 -2.23
N MET A 66 -4.55 -6.95 -1.95
CA MET A 66 -3.92 -6.82 -0.65
C MET A 66 -2.50 -6.29 -0.84
N VAL A 67 -2.06 -5.38 0.04
CA VAL A 67 -0.66 -4.94 0.12
C VAL A 67 -0.14 -5.00 1.54
N THR A 68 1.17 -5.23 1.66
CA THR A 68 1.88 -5.29 2.94
C THR A 68 2.44 -3.91 3.30
N VAL A 69 2.37 -3.59 4.59
CA VAL A 69 2.88 -2.37 5.21
C VAL A 69 3.47 -2.75 6.56
N SER A 70 4.55 -2.10 6.96
CA SER A 70 5.18 -2.36 8.27
C SER A 70 4.90 -1.20 9.22
N ASP A 71 4.30 -1.48 10.37
CA ASP A 71 4.15 -0.53 11.46
C ASP A 71 5.43 -0.50 12.29
N THR A 72 6.23 0.54 12.10
CA THR A 72 7.54 0.70 12.75
C THR A 72 7.46 1.48 14.06
N ARG A 73 6.26 1.83 14.52
CA ARG A 73 6.05 2.46 15.84
C ARG A 73 6.21 1.44 16.99
N ARG A 74 6.17 0.15 16.67
CA ARG A 74 6.35 -0.97 17.59
C ARG A 74 7.70 -1.63 17.34
N SER A 75 8.27 -2.25 18.37
CA SER A 75 9.47 -3.08 18.29
C SER A 75 9.17 -4.48 18.87
N PRO A 76 9.21 -5.56 18.08
CA PRO A 76 9.51 -5.58 16.65
C PRO A 76 8.42 -4.90 15.80
N ALA A 77 8.78 -4.50 14.58
CA ALA A 77 7.83 -3.92 13.63
C ALA A 77 6.72 -4.93 13.30
N ASN A 78 5.48 -4.45 13.23
CA ASN A 78 4.32 -5.32 12.99
C ASN A 78 3.89 -5.29 11.52
N LEU A 79 3.38 -6.41 11.00
CA LEU A 79 2.78 -6.46 9.67
C LEU A 79 1.36 -5.89 9.71
N VAL A 80 1.09 -4.94 8.83
CA VAL A 80 -0.23 -4.38 8.56
C VAL A 80 -0.61 -4.73 7.13
N LEU A 81 -1.84 -5.19 6.95
CA LEU A 81 -2.37 -5.59 5.65
C LEU A 81 -3.48 -4.61 5.25
N PHE A 82 -3.27 -3.88 4.15
CA PHE A 82 -4.33 -3.08 3.53
C PHE A 82 -5.00 -3.91 2.45
N ARG A 83 -6.32 -4.08 2.57
CA ARG A 83 -7.12 -4.96 1.70
C ARG A 83 -8.20 -4.17 1.00
N SER A 84 -8.66 -4.67 -0.14
CA SER A 84 -9.82 -4.13 -0.88
C SER A 84 -11.14 -4.83 -0.54
N PHE A 85 -11.17 -5.66 0.50
CA PHE A 85 -12.30 -6.51 0.84
C PHE A 85 -12.38 -6.71 2.34
N SER A 86 -13.59 -6.80 2.86
CA SER A 86 -13.86 -7.17 4.25
C SER A 86 -13.82 -8.71 4.42
N PRO A 87 -13.09 -9.24 5.42
CA PRO A 87 -13.15 -10.62 5.85
C PRO A 87 -14.57 -11.06 6.18
N GLN A 88 -14.85 -12.34 5.99
CA GLN A 88 -16.14 -12.97 6.28
C GLN A 88 -16.19 -13.58 7.69
N ILE A 89 -15.47 -12.97 8.63
CA ILE A 89 -15.44 -13.38 10.05
C ILE A 89 -16.30 -12.46 10.94
N PRO A 90 -16.68 -12.88 12.16
CA PRO A 90 -17.43 -12.04 13.09
C PRO A 90 -16.74 -10.71 13.42
N LYS A 91 -17.52 -9.64 13.63
CA LYS A 91 -17.00 -8.29 13.91
C LYS A 91 -16.10 -8.23 15.16
N SER A 92 -16.39 -9.05 16.17
CA SER A 92 -15.55 -9.18 17.38
C SER A 92 -14.15 -9.66 17.04
N LEU A 93 -14.04 -10.69 16.19
CA LEU A 93 -12.77 -11.24 15.75
C LEU A 93 -12.00 -10.27 14.85
N ARG A 94 -12.70 -9.53 13.97
CA ARG A 94 -12.09 -8.45 13.17
C ARG A 94 -11.40 -7.42 14.07
N LYS A 95 -12.06 -7.02 15.16
CA LYS A 95 -11.49 -6.07 16.12
C LYS A 95 -10.29 -6.65 16.87
N GLN A 96 -10.35 -7.93 17.26
CA GLN A 96 -9.25 -8.61 17.94
C GLN A 96 -8.01 -8.76 17.05
N LEU A 97 -8.20 -8.97 15.74
CA LEU A 97 -7.12 -9.12 14.76
C LEU A 97 -6.64 -7.78 14.16
N ASP A 98 -7.02 -6.64 14.76
CA ASP A 98 -6.68 -5.29 14.28
C ASP A 98 -7.02 -5.08 12.78
N TYR A 99 -8.13 -5.66 12.34
CA TYR A 99 -8.56 -5.56 10.95
C TYR A 99 -8.96 -4.12 10.58
N LEU A 100 -8.42 -3.62 9.47
CA LEU A 100 -8.67 -2.28 8.97
C LEU A 100 -9.79 -2.25 7.93
N ASP A 101 -10.76 -1.36 8.15
CA ASP A 101 -11.91 -1.16 7.27
C ASP A 101 -11.50 -0.62 5.88
N PRO A 102 -11.72 -1.39 4.79
CA PRO A 102 -11.30 -0.99 3.45
C PRO A 102 -12.01 0.28 2.95
N GLU A 103 -13.18 0.60 3.48
CA GLU A 103 -13.94 1.80 3.14
C GLU A 103 -13.35 3.08 3.76
N LYS A 104 -12.38 2.95 4.68
CA LYS A 104 -11.72 4.09 5.35
C LYS A 104 -10.29 4.32 4.90
N ILE A 105 -9.74 3.41 4.08
CA ILE A 105 -8.36 3.46 3.63
C ILE A 105 -8.32 4.08 2.24
N LEU A 106 -7.79 5.29 2.12
CA LEU A 106 -7.54 5.92 0.81
C LEU A 106 -6.48 5.14 0.04
N ILE A 107 -6.73 4.88 -1.25
CA ILE A 107 -5.80 4.12 -2.10
C ILE A 107 -4.43 4.81 -2.18
N TRP A 108 -4.39 6.15 -2.27
CA TRP A 108 -3.12 6.86 -2.32
C TRP A 108 -2.31 6.73 -1.01
N LYS A 109 -2.98 6.64 0.14
CA LYS A 109 -2.31 6.40 1.43
C LYS A 109 -1.76 4.98 1.46
N ALA A 110 -2.54 3.99 1.03
CA ALA A 110 -2.06 2.61 0.92
C ALA A 110 -0.84 2.52 0.00
N ALA A 111 -0.88 3.17 -1.16
CA ALA A 111 0.23 3.24 -2.11
C ALA A 111 1.47 3.96 -1.54
N ARG A 112 1.27 5.01 -0.74
CA ARG A 112 2.36 5.77 -0.09
C ARG A 112 3.06 4.95 1.00
N CYS A 113 2.30 4.27 1.85
CA CYS A 113 2.84 3.48 2.96
C CYS A 113 3.58 2.23 2.47
N THR A 114 2.96 1.45 1.57
CA THR A 114 3.57 0.20 1.08
C THR A 114 4.85 0.42 0.28
N SER A 115 5.09 1.64 -0.21
CA SER A 115 6.29 2.01 -0.98
C SER A 115 7.27 2.89 -0.17
N ALA A 116 7.05 3.06 1.14
CA ALA A 116 7.87 3.88 2.02
C ALA A 116 9.15 3.15 2.47
N ALA A 117 9.99 2.76 1.50
CA ALA A 117 11.17 1.95 1.77
C ALA A 117 12.17 2.73 2.64
N PRO A 118 12.60 2.17 3.79
CA PRO A 118 13.64 2.81 4.61
C PRO A 118 14.86 3.14 3.77
N TYR A 119 15.59 4.18 4.17
CA TYR A 119 16.69 4.77 3.41
C TYR A 119 16.28 5.52 2.13
N TYR A 120 15.22 5.11 1.43
CA TYR A 120 14.79 5.73 0.18
C TYR A 120 13.70 6.78 0.37
N PHE A 121 12.73 6.53 1.25
CA PHE A 121 11.60 7.41 1.53
C PHE A 121 11.34 7.48 3.03
N ASP A 122 10.72 8.55 3.49
CA ASP A 122 10.25 8.64 4.88
C ASP A 122 9.10 7.67 5.12
N SER A 123 8.96 7.21 6.35
CA SER A 123 7.73 6.57 6.81
C SER A 123 6.55 7.56 6.73
N TYR A 124 5.34 7.04 6.56
CA TYR A 124 4.11 7.83 6.61
C TYR A 124 3.36 7.52 7.90
N ASN A 125 3.36 8.45 8.86
CA ASN A 125 2.76 8.26 10.20
C ASN A 125 3.28 7.00 10.94
N GLY A 126 4.56 6.68 10.77
CA GLY A 126 5.18 5.48 11.35
C GLY A 126 4.85 4.17 10.61
N LEU A 127 4.28 4.27 9.41
CA LEU A 127 4.09 3.14 8.50
C LEU A 127 5.15 3.20 7.39
N SER A 128 5.85 2.10 7.21
CA SER A 128 6.93 1.93 6.23
C SER A 128 6.60 0.82 5.23
N ASP A 129 7.47 0.65 4.24
CA ASP A 129 7.40 -0.40 3.24
C ASP A 129 7.26 -1.78 3.89
N GLY A 130 6.35 -2.59 3.35
CA GLY A 130 6.06 -3.93 3.84
C GLY A 130 7.23 -4.89 3.72
N GLY A 131 8.25 -4.56 2.92
CA GLY A 131 9.48 -5.32 2.75
C GLY A 131 10.29 -5.49 4.03
N LEU A 132 10.08 -4.66 5.05
CA LEU A 132 10.68 -4.83 6.38
C LEU A 132 10.20 -6.08 7.12
N VAL A 133 8.96 -6.54 6.86
CA VAL A 133 8.36 -7.69 7.57
C VAL A 133 7.95 -8.79 6.61
N ALA A 134 7.36 -8.45 5.46
CA ALA A 134 6.86 -9.37 4.44
C ALA A 134 7.08 -8.81 3.03
N ASN A 135 8.32 -8.91 2.53
CA ASN A 135 8.69 -8.51 1.15
C ASN A 135 8.09 -9.44 0.09
N ASN A 136 7.85 -10.71 0.44
CA ASN A 136 7.06 -11.62 -0.37
C ASN A 136 5.68 -11.78 0.27
N PRO A 137 4.63 -11.10 -0.25
CA PRO A 137 3.30 -11.12 0.36
C PRO A 137 2.58 -12.47 0.24
N THR A 138 3.14 -13.46 -0.48
CA THR A 138 2.48 -14.74 -0.75
C THR A 138 2.09 -15.49 0.52
N GLN A 139 3.01 -15.62 1.48
CA GLN A 139 2.74 -16.32 2.74
C GLN A 139 1.71 -15.57 3.58
N ALA A 140 1.84 -14.24 3.67
CA ALA A 140 0.88 -13.40 4.36
C ALA A 140 -0.52 -13.49 3.73
N LEU A 141 -0.61 -13.56 2.39
CA LEU A 141 -1.87 -13.69 1.67
C LEU A 141 -2.54 -15.04 1.94
N ILE A 142 -1.79 -16.14 1.88
CA ILE A 142 -2.34 -17.47 2.14
C ILE A 142 -2.82 -17.57 3.60
N ALA A 143 -2.01 -17.11 4.55
CA ALA A 143 -2.38 -17.10 5.97
C ALA A 143 -3.63 -16.26 6.23
N ASP A 144 -3.70 -15.07 5.61
CA ASP A 144 -4.86 -14.19 5.70
C ASP A 144 -6.11 -14.83 5.08
N PHE A 145 -5.98 -15.41 3.89
CA PHE A 145 -7.09 -16.08 3.20
C PHE A 145 -7.70 -17.21 4.03
N LEU A 146 -6.87 -18.03 4.66
CA LEU A 146 -7.31 -19.13 5.53
C LEU A 146 -7.98 -18.66 6.82
N GLN A 147 -7.68 -17.44 7.29
CA GLN A 147 -8.26 -16.86 8.50
C GLN A 147 -9.51 -16.01 8.22
N THR A 148 -9.71 -15.54 6.99
CA THR A 148 -10.69 -14.50 6.64
C THR A 148 -11.81 -14.95 5.70
N THR A 149 -11.72 -16.17 5.18
CA THR A 149 -12.77 -16.84 4.39
C THR A 149 -13.58 -17.77 5.29
#